data_AF-A0A497D5V9-F1
#
_entry.id   AF-A0A497D5V9-F1
#
_cell.length_a   1.000
_cell.length_b   1.000
_cell.length_c   1.000
_cell.angle_alpha   90.00
_cell.angle_beta   90.00
_cell.angle_gamma   90.00
#
_symmetry.space_group_name_H-M   'P 1'
#
loop_
_entity.id
_entity.type
_entity.pdbx_description
1 polymer ?
#
loop_
_entity_poly.entity_id
_entity_poly.type
_entity_poly.pdbx_seq_one_letter_code
_entity_poly.pdbx_strand_id
1 'polypeptide(L)'
;MKKLSCFLISVLLSITLLVGCQEKSNSLSSDNNSGQVSNKTSPDHFDTIIGQVINGNFVLVANINEKVSDWEDAINTGSSLNLSFDNVSIEINDGKYFLTGVDESADATSRIKLILSSGNFYEAKFQGGEVGSSSQGYGCTCSGCTSTGSGSAGECSPKENEDGWYCTSCSQGTCTKTISAVNGGIISR
;
A
#
# COMPACT_ATOMS: atom_id res chain seq x y z
N MET A 1 -40.48 38.97 -26.31
CA MET A 1 -41.69 38.78 -25.47
C MET A 1 -42.51 37.61 -26.02
N LYS A 2 -42.40 36.42 -25.41
CA LYS A 2 -43.27 35.26 -25.68
C LYS A 2 -43.85 34.80 -24.35
N LYS A 3 -45.18 34.65 -24.33
CA LYS A 3 -46.01 34.40 -23.14
C LYS A 3 -46.04 32.91 -22.77
N LEU A 4 -46.16 32.70 -21.45
CA LEU A 4 -46.86 31.67 -20.70
C LEU A 4 -47.18 30.32 -21.38
N SER A 5 -46.83 29.24 -20.69
CA SER A 5 -47.83 28.22 -20.34
C SER A 5 -47.52 27.61 -18.97
N CYS A 6 -48.56 27.44 -18.17
CA CYS A 6 -48.57 27.02 -16.77
C CYS A 6 -49.62 25.91 -16.68
N PHE A 7 -49.23 24.68 -16.34
CA PHE A 7 -50.13 23.56 -15.98
C PHE A 7 -49.28 22.57 -15.14
N LEU A 8 -49.46 22.52 -13.81
CA LEU A 8 -50.38 21.65 -13.03
C LEU A 8 -49.93 20.18 -12.99
N ILE A 9 -49.74 19.61 -11.79
CA ILE A 9 -50.37 18.38 -11.28
C ILE A 9 -49.94 18.12 -9.82
N SER A 10 -50.94 18.03 -8.95
CA SER A 10 -50.90 17.57 -7.56
C SER A 10 -50.93 16.05 -7.46
N VAL A 11 -50.20 15.43 -6.51
CA VAL A 11 -50.50 14.10 -5.90
C VAL A 11 -49.89 14.09 -4.48
N LEU A 12 -50.64 14.37 -3.39
CA LEU A 12 -51.30 13.44 -2.45
C LEU A 12 -50.42 12.21 -2.03
N LEU A 13 -49.91 12.19 -0.80
CA LEU A 13 -50.51 11.58 0.39
C LEU A 13 -50.22 10.07 0.52
N SER A 14 -49.55 9.65 1.59
CA SER A 14 -49.96 8.51 2.44
C SER A 14 -49.00 8.35 3.65
N ILE A 15 -49.53 8.70 4.82
CA ILE A 15 -49.07 8.27 6.14
C ILE A 15 -50.00 7.13 6.56
N THR A 16 -49.46 5.99 6.99
CA THR A 16 -50.05 5.00 7.93
C THR A 16 -48.97 3.95 8.21
N LEU A 17 -48.37 3.84 9.40
CA LEU A 17 -48.85 3.38 10.72
C LEU A 17 -48.37 1.95 11.02
N LEU A 18 -47.57 1.88 12.09
CA LEU A 18 -47.11 0.69 12.83
C LEU A 18 -48.28 -0.03 13.53
N VAL A 19 -48.33 -1.37 13.43
CA VAL A 19 -48.81 -2.37 14.42
C VAL A 19 -48.20 -3.71 13.94
N GLY A 20 -47.61 -4.65 14.70
CA GLY A 20 -47.58 -4.94 16.13
C GLY A 20 -47.80 -6.46 16.35
N CYS A 21 -46.74 -7.16 16.77
CA CYS A 21 -46.66 -8.38 17.60
C CYS A 21 -47.20 -9.79 17.20
N GLN A 22 -46.24 -10.73 17.16
CA GLN A 22 -46.10 -12.05 17.84
C GLN A 22 -47.17 -13.18 17.74
N GLU A 23 -46.69 -14.35 17.31
CA GLU A 23 -46.79 -15.71 17.91
C GLU A 23 -46.04 -16.67 16.94
N LYS A 24 -45.41 -17.82 17.26
CA LYS A 24 -45.15 -18.65 18.44
C LYS A 24 -44.01 -19.62 18.04
N SER A 25 -43.23 -20.03 19.02
CA SER A 25 -42.10 -20.98 18.97
C SER A 25 -42.41 -22.35 18.33
N ASN A 26 -41.49 -22.87 17.50
CA ASN A 26 -40.99 -24.25 17.59
C ASN A 26 -39.76 -24.50 16.69
N SER A 27 -38.76 -25.14 17.31
CA SER A 27 -37.73 -26.04 16.77
C SER A 27 -36.88 -25.59 15.56
N LEU A 28 -35.59 -25.34 15.81
CA LEU A 28 -34.49 -26.28 15.55
C LEU A 28 -33.21 -25.53 15.94
N SER A 29 -32.39 -26.11 16.82
CA SER A 29 -31.01 -25.68 17.00
C SER A 29 -30.28 -25.87 15.69
N SER A 30 -30.16 -24.79 14.94
CA SER A 30 -29.15 -24.63 13.91
C SER A 30 -28.06 -23.80 14.58
N ASP A 31 -26.92 -24.42 14.86
CA ASP A 31 -25.70 -23.73 15.26
C ASP A 31 -25.29 -22.79 14.12
N ASN A 32 -25.89 -21.61 14.12
CA ASN A 32 -25.35 -20.47 13.43
C ASN A 32 -24.10 -20.08 14.21
N ASN A 33 -22.97 -20.66 13.81
CA ASN A 33 -21.70 -19.96 13.86
C ASN A 33 -21.90 -18.68 13.05
N SER A 34 -22.49 -17.67 13.70
CA SER A 34 -22.33 -16.27 13.37
C SER A 34 -20.83 -16.08 13.48
N GLY A 35 -20.15 -16.28 12.35
CA GLY A 35 -18.84 -15.71 12.14
C GLY A 35 -19.01 -14.26 12.51
N GLN A 36 -18.49 -13.88 13.67
CA GLN A 36 -18.27 -12.48 13.97
C GLN A 36 -17.43 -11.99 12.80
N VAL A 37 -18.09 -11.26 11.89
CA VAL A 37 -17.42 -10.37 10.97
C VAL A 37 -16.68 -9.42 11.90
N SER A 38 -15.41 -9.71 12.16
CA SER A 38 -14.54 -8.77 12.84
C SER A 38 -14.50 -7.57 11.91
N ASN A 39 -15.22 -6.51 12.26
CA ASN A 39 -15.09 -5.22 11.60
C ASN A 39 -13.63 -4.80 11.81
N LYS A 40 -12.81 -5.05 10.78
CA LYS A 40 -11.37 -4.76 10.76
C LYS A 40 -11.24 -3.24 10.67
N THR A 41 -11.01 -2.57 11.79
CA THR A 41 -11.08 -1.11 11.92
C THR A 41 -9.77 -0.37 11.67
N SER A 42 -8.64 -1.07 11.46
CA SER A 42 -7.38 -0.40 11.09
C SER A 42 -7.27 -0.30 9.56
N PRO A 43 -6.96 0.89 9.01
CA PRO A 43 -6.50 1.02 7.62
C PRO A 43 -5.36 0.05 7.34
N ASP A 44 -5.26 -0.41 6.08
CA ASP A 44 -4.18 -1.26 5.56
C ASP A 44 -2.88 -0.49 5.29
N HIS A 45 -2.85 0.79 5.66
CA HIS A 45 -1.71 1.68 5.54
C HIS A 45 -1.45 2.45 6.85
N PHE A 46 -0.31 3.14 6.91
CA PHE A 46 0.01 4.11 7.97
C PHE A 46 -0.60 5.48 7.65
N ASP A 47 -0.72 6.36 8.64
CA ASP A 47 -1.41 7.65 8.49
C ASP A 47 -0.51 8.77 7.93
N THR A 48 0.78 8.48 7.76
CA THR A 48 1.77 9.41 7.22
C THR A 48 1.70 9.47 5.70
N ILE A 49 1.43 10.66 5.15
CA ILE A 49 1.42 10.91 3.71
C ILE A 49 2.86 10.95 3.18
N ILE A 50 3.17 10.15 2.16
CA ILE A 50 4.49 10.06 1.50
C ILE A 50 4.49 10.77 0.15
N GLY A 51 3.34 10.88 -0.48
CA GLY A 51 3.18 11.53 -1.76
C GLY A 51 1.73 11.84 -2.09
N GLN A 52 1.50 12.56 -3.17
CA GLN A 52 0.18 12.99 -3.62
C GLN A 52 0.05 12.91 -5.13
N VAL A 53 -1.19 12.80 -5.61
CA VAL A 53 -1.53 12.98 -7.02
C VAL A 53 -1.94 14.43 -7.24
N ILE A 54 -1.08 15.23 -7.87
CA ILE A 54 -1.32 16.64 -8.17
C ILE A 54 -1.39 16.82 -9.68
N ASN A 55 -2.56 17.23 -10.18
CA ASN A 55 -2.81 17.40 -11.62
C ASN A 55 -2.45 16.15 -12.45
N GLY A 56 -2.68 14.96 -11.90
CA GLY A 56 -2.35 13.68 -12.55
C GLY A 56 -0.89 13.24 -12.41
N ASN A 57 -0.03 14.04 -11.77
CA ASN A 57 1.37 13.70 -11.52
C ASN A 57 1.57 13.17 -10.09
N PHE A 58 2.44 12.18 -9.95
CA PHE A 58 2.86 11.67 -8.65
C PHE A 58 3.96 12.56 -8.08
N VAL A 59 3.71 13.15 -6.92
CA VAL A 59 4.60 14.11 -6.28
C VAL A 59 4.91 13.62 -4.88
N LEU A 60 6.21 13.47 -4.56
CA LEU A 60 6.66 13.20 -3.20
C LEU A 60 6.55 14.47 -2.33
N VAL A 61 6.29 14.31 -1.04
CA VAL A 61 6.13 15.46 -0.12
C VAL A 61 7.48 16.07 0.30
N ALA A 62 7.46 17.32 0.81
CA ALA A 62 8.67 18.12 1.12
C ALA A 62 9.57 17.58 2.25
N ASN A 63 9.18 16.49 2.89
CA ASN A 63 9.82 15.80 3.98
C ASN A 63 10.29 14.39 3.56
N ILE A 64 10.20 14.07 2.27
CA ILE A 64 10.61 12.76 1.76
C ILE A 64 12.10 12.49 1.97
N ASN A 65 12.98 13.49 1.92
CA ASN A 65 14.42 13.27 2.12
C ASN A 65 14.74 12.73 3.53
N GLU A 66 14.06 13.24 4.55
CA GLU A 66 14.17 12.71 5.92
C GLU A 66 13.66 11.27 5.96
N LYS A 67 12.52 10.99 5.29
CA LYS A 67 11.98 9.63 5.20
C LYS A 67 12.86 8.66 4.42
N VAL A 68 13.59 9.14 3.43
CA VAL A 68 14.58 8.36 2.68
C VAL A 68 15.74 7.97 3.58
N SER A 69 16.22 8.90 4.43
CA SER A 69 17.22 8.57 5.45
C SER A 69 16.72 7.51 6.43
N ASP A 70 15.47 7.61 6.93
CA ASP A 70 14.87 6.60 7.80
C ASP A 70 14.81 5.21 7.14
N TRP A 71 14.62 5.18 5.82
CA TRP A 71 14.59 3.96 5.01
C TRP A 71 15.98 3.33 4.85
N GLU A 72 16.97 4.15 4.46
CA GLU A 72 18.37 3.74 4.35
C GLU A 72 18.85 3.17 5.69
N ASP A 73 18.60 3.88 6.79
CA ASP A 73 18.95 3.44 8.14
C ASP A 73 18.29 2.12 8.52
N ALA A 74 17.03 1.90 8.12
CA ALA A 74 16.32 0.65 8.35
C ALA A 74 17.04 -0.54 7.71
N ILE A 75 17.48 -0.37 6.46
CA ILE A 75 18.14 -1.41 5.68
C ILE A 75 19.56 -1.61 6.20
N ASN A 76 20.32 -0.53 6.40
CA ASN A 76 21.72 -0.57 6.77
C ASN A 76 21.93 -1.07 8.21
N THR A 77 20.97 -0.86 9.11
CA THR A 77 20.99 -1.44 10.46
C THR A 77 20.63 -2.94 10.43
N GLY A 78 19.74 -3.35 9.52
CA GLY A 78 19.24 -4.72 9.42
C GLY A 78 20.06 -5.64 8.52
N SER A 79 21.08 -5.12 7.83
CA SER A 79 21.86 -5.86 6.83
C SER A 79 23.31 -5.38 6.77
N SER A 80 24.16 -6.11 6.04
CA SER A 80 25.51 -5.64 5.70
C SER A 80 25.53 -4.72 4.47
N LEU A 81 24.37 -4.35 3.93
CA LEU A 81 24.27 -3.39 2.86
C LEU A 81 24.56 -1.99 3.45
N ASN A 82 25.25 -1.16 2.67
CA ASN A 82 25.52 0.23 3.02
C ASN A 82 24.96 1.10 1.91
N LEU A 83 23.63 1.21 1.89
CA LEU A 83 22.90 1.87 0.82
C LEU A 83 22.75 3.36 1.07
N SER A 84 22.82 4.12 -0.02
CA SER A 84 22.45 5.52 -0.13
C SER A 84 21.74 5.70 -1.47
N PHE A 85 20.45 6.00 -1.45
CA PHE A 85 19.67 6.08 -2.68
C PHE A 85 20.00 7.35 -3.46
N ASP A 86 20.48 7.17 -4.69
CA ASP A 86 20.72 8.25 -5.65
C ASP A 86 19.41 8.78 -6.24
N ASN A 87 18.41 7.90 -6.36
CA ASN A 87 17.12 8.23 -6.95
C ASN A 87 15.98 7.57 -6.15
N VAL A 88 14.95 8.35 -5.89
CA VAL A 88 13.72 7.89 -5.23
C VAL A 88 12.51 8.38 -6.04
N SER A 89 11.63 7.45 -6.39
CA SER A 89 10.45 7.75 -7.19
C SER A 89 9.26 6.85 -6.85
N ILE A 90 8.07 7.29 -7.22
CA ILE A 90 6.87 6.43 -7.17
C ILE A 90 6.72 5.74 -8.52
N GLU A 91 6.68 4.42 -8.49
CA GLU A 91 6.51 3.58 -9.68
C GLU A 91 5.20 2.79 -9.61
N ILE A 92 4.62 2.55 -10.79
CA ILE A 92 3.44 1.69 -10.96
C ILE A 92 3.87 0.43 -11.68
N ASN A 93 3.67 -0.72 -11.04
CA ASN A 93 3.90 -2.03 -11.64
C ASN A 93 2.66 -2.88 -11.43
N ASP A 94 2.07 -3.41 -12.51
CA ASP A 94 0.91 -4.30 -12.48
C ASP A 94 -0.27 -3.76 -11.64
N GLY A 95 -0.52 -2.45 -11.75
CA GLY A 95 -1.60 -1.77 -11.02
C GLY A 95 -1.33 -1.54 -9.53
N LYS A 96 -0.13 -1.86 -9.04
CA LYS A 96 0.32 -1.61 -7.67
C LYS A 96 1.31 -0.45 -7.65
N TYR A 97 1.32 0.29 -6.54
CA TYR A 97 2.17 1.45 -6.34
C TYR A 97 3.34 1.12 -5.41
N PHE A 98 4.53 1.60 -5.77
CA PHE A 98 5.74 1.37 -5.01
C PHE A 98 6.54 2.66 -4.87
N LEU A 99 7.10 2.91 -3.69
CA LEU A 99 8.24 3.81 -3.54
C LEU A 99 9.48 3.00 -3.88
N THR A 100 10.19 3.40 -4.93
CA THR A 100 11.40 2.74 -5.40
C THR A 100 12.60 3.63 -5.12
N GLY A 101 13.61 3.07 -4.46
CA GLY A 101 14.91 3.67 -4.21
C GLY A 101 15.97 2.90 -4.98
N VAL A 102 16.84 3.61 -5.69
CA VAL A 102 17.95 3.03 -6.47
C VAL A 102 19.25 3.60 -5.94
N ASP A 103 20.19 2.70 -5.65
CA ASP A 103 21.58 3.03 -5.33
C ASP A 103 22.44 2.45 -6.46
N GLU A 104 22.94 3.33 -7.32
CA GLU A 104 23.77 2.99 -8.47
C GLU A 104 25.17 2.53 -8.04
N SER A 105 25.66 3.01 -6.90
CA SER A 105 27.00 2.67 -6.39
C SER A 105 27.04 1.27 -5.79
N ALA A 106 25.96 0.85 -5.13
CA ALA A 106 25.81 -0.47 -4.52
C ALA A 106 25.13 -1.50 -5.44
N ASP A 107 24.81 -1.12 -6.69
CA ASP A 107 24.02 -1.93 -7.63
C ASP A 107 22.76 -2.52 -6.98
N ALA A 108 22.02 -1.66 -6.26
CA ALA A 108 20.89 -2.07 -5.42
C ALA A 108 19.60 -1.33 -5.78
N THR A 109 18.48 -2.03 -5.65
CA THR A 109 17.16 -1.45 -5.77
C THR A 109 16.30 -1.91 -4.60
N SER A 110 15.66 -0.96 -3.93
CA SER A 110 14.73 -1.24 -2.84
C SER A 110 13.34 -0.73 -3.16
N ARG A 111 12.32 -1.42 -2.64
CA ARG A 111 10.92 -1.05 -2.81
C ARG A 111 10.13 -1.17 -1.52
N ILE A 112 9.25 -0.20 -1.31
CA ILE A 112 8.19 -0.20 -0.31
C ILE A 112 6.85 -0.12 -1.03
N LYS A 113 5.87 -0.93 -0.63
CA LYS A 113 4.53 -0.90 -1.21
C LYS A 113 3.74 0.30 -0.67
N LEU A 114 3.02 0.96 -1.57
CA LEU A 114 2.18 2.10 -1.24
C LEU A 114 0.70 1.79 -1.48
N ILE A 115 -0.16 2.43 -0.68
CA ILE A 115 -1.62 2.49 -0.88
C ILE A 115 -1.99 3.90 -1.31
N LEU A 116 -2.72 4.01 -2.42
CA LEU A 116 -3.32 5.27 -2.86
C LEU A 116 -4.72 5.38 -2.24
N SER A 117 -4.91 6.37 -1.36
CA SER A 117 -6.20 6.64 -0.73
C SER A 117 -6.50 8.14 -0.75
N SER A 118 -7.66 8.50 -1.29
CA SER A 118 -8.12 9.90 -1.39
C SER A 118 -7.08 10.86 -2.01
N GLY A 119 -6.37 10.40 -3.04
CA GLY A 119 -5.36 11.19 -3.75
C GLY A 119 -3.98 11.28 -3.07
N ASN A 120 -3.79 10.59 -1.94
CA ASN A 120 -2.52 10.56 -1.19
C ASN A 120 -1.94 9.13 -1.18
N PHE A 121 -0.61 9.04 -1.21
CA PHE A 121 0.13 7.80 -1.03
C PHE A 121 0.53 7.62 0.42
N TYR A 122 0.31 6.41 0.92
CA TYR A 122 0.67 5.97 2.25
C TYR A 122 1.47 4.67 2.16
N GLU A 123 2.33 4.41 3.13
CA GLU A 123 3.03 3.14 3.21
C GLU A 123 2.03 2.04 3.61
N ALA A 124 2.07 0.93 2.89
CA ALA A 124 1.25 -0.22 3.21
C ALA A 124 1.77 -0.89 4.50
N LYS A 125 0.85 -1.28 5.39
CA LYS A 125 1.15 -2.19 6.49
C LYS A 125 1.37 -3.59 5.91
N PHE A 126 2.34 -4.30 6.45
CA PHE A 126 2.54 -5.70 6.12
C PHE A 126 1.27 -6.50 6.43
N GLN A 127 0.84 -7.37 5.52
CA GLN A 127 -0.27 -8.29 5.76
C GLN A 127 0.25 -9.70 5.54
N GLY A 128 1.15 -10.15 6.42
CA GLY A 128 1.68 -11.50 6.37
C GLY A 128 0.60 -12.52 6.72
N GLY A 129 -0.11 -13.03 5.71
CA GLY A 129 -0.98 -14.21 5.76
C GLY A 129 -2.24 -14.13 6.66
N GLU A 130 -2.24 -13.30 7.69
CA GLU A 130 -3.37 -13.06 8.58
C GLU A 130 -3.90 -11.65 8.37
N VAL A 131 -5.19 -11.59 8.04
CA VAL A 131 -5.95 -10.38 7.78
C VAL A 131 -6.18 -9.67 9.12
N GLY A 132 -5.20 -8.93 9.63
CA GLY A 132 -5.34 -8.18 10.88
C GLY A 132 -4.04 -7.66 11.46
N SER A 133 -3.88 -6.34 11.52
CA SER A 133 -3.01 -5.64 12.48
C SER A 133 -1.51 -6.00 12.52
N SER A 134 -0.81 -6.10 11.38
CA SER A 134 0.62 -5.79 11.50
C SER A 134 0.77 -4.28 11.65
N SER A 135 1.48 -3.85 12.69
CA SER A 135 1.95 -2.48 12.86
C SER A 135 3.24 -2.23 12.08
N GLN A 136 3.60 -3.10 11.14
CA GLN A 136 4.92 -3.13 10.52
C GLN A 136 4.87 -2.61 9.09
N GLY A 137 5.80 -1.71 8.77
CA GLY A 137 6.19 -1.41 7.40
C GLY A 137 7.07 -2.52 6.88
N TYR A 138 7.02 -2.75 5.57
CA TYR A 138 7.76 -3.83 4.92
C TYR A 138 8.33 -3.38 3.58
N GLY A 139 9.62 -3.62 3.41
CA GLY A 139 10.39 -3.26 2.22
C GLY A 139 11.27 -4.42 1.78
N CYS A 140 11.45 -4.53 0.47
CA CYS A 140 12.31 -5.52 -0.16
C CYS A 140 13.43 -4.82 -0.91
N THR A 141 14.66 -5.19 -0.61
CA THR A 141 15.88 -4.73 -1.25
C THR A 141 16.50 -5.87 -2.03
N CYS A 142 16.91 -5.61 -3.26
CA CYS A 142 17.58 -6.55 -4.14
C CYS A 142 18.93 -5.95 -4.55
N SER A 143 20.01 -6.72 -4.38
CA SER A 143 21.38 -6.29 -4.71
C SER A 143 22.27 -7.48 -5.10
N GLY A 144 23.51 -7.21 -5.53
CA GLY A 144 24.52 -8.26 -5.75
C GLY A 144 24.68 -8.72 -7.21
N CYS A 145 24.09 -7.99 -8.16
CA CYS A 145 24.55 -8.10 -9.54
C CYS A 145 25.98 -7.58 -9.64
N THR A 146 26.78 -8.23 -10.48
CA THR A 146 28.11 -7.74 -10.84
C THR A 146 28.02 -7.21 -12.26
N SER A 147 28.15 -5.89 -12.43
CA SER A 147 28.13 -5.31 -13.77
C SER A 147 29.39 -5.64 -14.56
N THR A 148 29.25 -5.84 -15.87
CA THR A 148 30.36 -5.69 -16.83
C THR A 148 30.36 -4.32 -17.50
N GLY A 149 29.57 -3.36 -17.00
CA GLY A 149 29.49 -1.99 -17.49
C GLY A 149 28.99 -1.01 -16.42
N SER A 150 28.45 0.15 -16.82
CA SER A 150 27.78 1.09 -15.92
C SER A 150 26.28 0.78 -15.87
N GLY A 151 25.76 0.34 -14.72
CA GLY A 151 24.32 0.32 -14.45
C GLY A 151 23.70 -1.06 -14.24
N SER A 152 24.21 -1.87 -13.30
CA SER A 152 23.50 -3.09 -12.89
C SER A 152 22.46 -2.85 -11.79
N ALA A 153 22.47 -1.68 -11.15
CA ALA A 153 21.35 -1.15 -10.38
C ALA A 153 20.08 -1.15 -11.24
N GLY A 154 19.16 -2.08 -10.96
CA GLY A 154 17.91 -2.29 -11.71
C GLY A 154 17.80 -3.66 -12.40
N GLU A 155 18.90 -4.36 -12.67
CA GLU A 155 18.84 -5.77 -13.13
C GLU A 155 18.27 -6.67 -12.03
N CYS A 156 18.75 -6.48 -10.80
CA CYS A 156 18.28 -7.13 -9.58
C CYS A 156 17.27 -6.22 -8.89
N SER A 157 16.01 -6.32 -9.33
CA SER A 157 14.91 -5.47 -8.90
C SER A 157 13.89 -6.25 -8.07
N PRO A 158 13.35 -5.65 -6.98
CA PRO A 158 12.26 -6.25 -6.23
C PRO A 158 10.96 -6.33 -7.06
N LYS A 159 10.28 -7.46 -6.98
CA LYS A 159 8.96 -7.72 -7.57
C LYS A 159 8.06 -8.41 -6.54
N GLU A 160 6.74 -8.33 -6.71
CA GLU A 160 5.75 -8.92 -5.80
C GLU A 160 4.76 -9.78 -6.58
N ASN A 161 4.63 -11.06 -6.21
CA ASN A 161 3.61 -11.97 -6.71
C ASN A 161 2.72 -12.46 -5.54
N GLU A 162 1.93 -13.51 -5.76
CA GLU A 162 1.04 -14.09 -4.74
C GLU A 162 1.81 -14.72 -3.57
N ASP A 163 3.05 -15.19 -3.81
CA ASP A 163 3.95 -15.75 -2.79
C ASP A 163 4.74 -14.66 -2.02
N GLY A 164 4.57 -13.40 -2.41
CA GLY A 164 5.21 -12.24 -1.80
C GLY A 164 6.36 -11.69 -2.63
N TRP A 165 7.37 -11.14 -1.94
CA TRP A 165 8.47 -10.45 -2.59
C TRP A 165 9.54 -11.40 -3.11
N TYR A 166 10.01 -11.16 -4.33
CA TYR A 166 11.16 -11.83 -4.93
C TYR A 166 12.03 -10.81 -5.67
N CYS A 167 13.25 -11.20 -6.00
CA CYS A 167 14.14 -10.39 -6.82
C CYS A 167 14.27 -10.99 -8.22
N THR A 168 14.37 -10.14 -9.23
CA THR A 168 14.71 -10.57 -10.59
C THR A 168 16.14 -11.08 -10.69
N SER A 169 16.45 -11.84 -11.73
CA SER A 169 17.80 -12.34 -11.99
C SER A 169 18.73 -11.24 -12.53
N CYS A 170 20.02 -11.38 -12.26
CA CYS A 170 21.07 -10.60 -12.92
C CYS A 170 21.47 -11.21 -14.26
N SER A 171 22.02 -10.39 -15.16
CA SER A 171 22.79 -10.90 -16.30
C SER A 171 24.08 -11.60 -15.84
N GLN A 172 24.70 -11.08 -14.78
CA GLN A 172 25.90 -11.62 -14.13
C GLN A 172 25.88 -11.41 -12.61
N GLY A 173 26.49 -12.34 -11.87
CA GLY A 173 26.48 -12.33 -10.41
C GLY A 173 25.27 -13.07 -9.84
N THR A 174 24.94 -12.79 -8.57
CA THR A 174 23.80 -13.41 -7.88
C THR A 174 22.97 -12.33 -7.20
N CYS A 175 21.74 -12.19 -7.65
CA CYS A 175 20.79 -11.29 -7.03
C CYS A 175 20.36 -11.82 -5.66
N THR A 176 20.60 -11.03 -4.63
CA THR A 176 20.32 -11.34 -3.23
C THR A 176 19.15 -10.49 -2.74
N LYS A 177 18.18 -11.16 -2.12
CA LYS A 177 17.03 -10.51 -1.50
C LYS A 177 17.30 -10.22 -0.03
N THR A 178 17.11 -8.96 0.37
CA THR A 178 17.14 -8.51 1.75
C THR A 178 15.78 -7.91 2.11
N ILE A 179 15.23 -8.29 3.25
CA ILE A 179 13.94 -7.80 3.73
C ILE A 179 14.16 -6.89 4.92
N SER A 180 13.52 -5.73 4.93
CA SER A 180 13.46 -4.82 6.07
C SER A 180 12.03 -4.73 6.57
N ALA A 181 11.83 -4.87 7.88
CA ALA A 181 10.53 -4.77 8.53
C ALA A 181 10.66 -3.95 9.81
N VAL A 182 9.83 -2.90 9.95
CA VAL A 182 9.93 -1.97 11.08
C VAL A 182 8.55 -1.65 11.66
N ASN A 183 8.44 -1.72 12.98
CA ASN A 183 7.24 -1.29 13.71
C ASN A 183 7.03 0.23 13.51
N GLY A 184 5.81 0.62 13.14
CA GLY A 184 5.45 2.01 12.85
C GLY A 184 5.64 2.44 11.39
N GLY A 185 6.13 1.53 10.53
CA GLY A 185 6.47 1.85 9.14
C GLY A 185 7.97 1.99 8.94
N ILE A 186 8.46 1.75 7.73
CA ILE A 186 9.86 2.00 7.38
C ILE A 186 10.08 3.50 7.21
N ILE A 187 9.16 4.15 6.49
CA ILE A 187 9.20 5.58 6.16
C ILE A 187 8.11 6.38 6.88
N SER A 188 7.17 5.71 7.54
CA SER A 188 6.03 6.37 8.19
C SER A 188 6.25 6.75 9.65
N ARG A 189 7.48 6.59 10.18
CA ARG A 189 7.84 6.77 11.59
C ARG A 189 7.69 8.20 12.10
#